data_AF-A0A7S0ASD0-F1
#
_entry.id   AF-A0A7S0ASD0-F1
#
_cell.length_a   1.000
_cell.length_b   1.000
_cell.length_c   1.000
_cell.angle_alpha   90.00
_cell.angle_beta   90.00
_cell.angle_gamma   90.00
#
_symmetry.space_group_name_H-M   'P 1'
#
loop_
_entity.id
_entity.type
_entity.pdbx_description
1 polymer ?
#
loop_
_entity_poly.entity_id
_entity_poly.type
_entity_poly.pdbx_seq_one_letter_code
_entity_poly.pdbx_strand_id
1 'polypeptide(L)'
;EKDADIQKLKDLIAFSQHRFDVMLDQEGMEHDLEFSELNRRHQEELEQQRLIEYRRKKEQDTLIRNLDTLEKDRERIKKEQEETRAVEAAIRTDAESIQRDVAGLKAERRDREALLRDRELEIGVYKQKVSTLKKFKHVLDFRLREVAQSLQPKDESIQRLNEQLGELEAELEGQLGRQRQMEATLKEKCQQAVSMAAESDRLREVTKQRDRSIFRFREDLHALATEEQDTRLWPQGIRKIYRDHVDPERISKDGGSLAMQELGRQVQVMQQKASSLAAKRKHTEETCRADIGRKMEGNTELIRELDGLRSEKRTLERRARDLAFRVAQAERRAVADRGGGAAA
;
A
#
# COMPACT_ATOMS: atom_id res chain seq x y z
N GLU A 1 -99.77 -43.35 -156.93
CA GLU A 1 -99.13 -42.04 -156.63
C GLU A 1 -99.40 -41.56 -155.21
N LYS A 2 -100.66 -41.45 -154.75
CA LYS A 2 -100.97 -40.97 -153.39
C LYS A 2 -100.37 -41.78 -152.24
N ASP A 3 -100.29 -43.11 -152.35
CA ASP A 3 -99.69 -43.94 -151.29
C ASP A 3 -98.17 -43.79 -151.18
N ALA A 4 -97.49 -43.46 -152.28
CA ALA A 4 -96.05 -43.20 -152.27
C ALA A 4 -95.73 -41.85 -151.60
N ASP A 5 -96.60 -40.85 -151.77
CA ASP A 5 -96.44 -39.54 -151.12
C ASP A 5 -96.83 -39.58 -149.63
N ILE A 6 -97.84 -40.37 -149.25
CA ILE A 6 -98.14 -40.65 -147.84
C ILE A 6 -96.97 -41.38 -147.17
N GLN A 7 -96.33 -42.32 -147.87
CA GLN A 7 -95.15 -43.00 -147.33
C GLN A 7 -93.97 -42.03 -147.16
N LYS A 8 -93.70 -41.17 -148.15
CA LYS A 8 -92.67 -40.11 -148.01
C LYS A 8 -92.95 -39.15 -146.86
N LEU A 9 -94.20 -38.75 -146.65
CA LEU A 9 -94.59 -37.88 -145.53
C LEU A 9 -94.46 -38.60 -144.18
N LYS A 10 -94.81 -39.89 -144.10
CA LYS A 10 -94.61 -40.71 -142.90
C LYS A 10 -93.13 -40.90 -142.59
N ASP A 11 -92.31 -41.17 -143.60
CA ASP A 11 -90.86 -41.31 -143.46
C ASP A 11 -90.22 -39.97 -143.05
N LEU A 12 -90.72 -38.83 -143.57
CA LEU A 12 -90.28 -37.49 -143.17
C LEU A 12 -90.68 -37.15 -141.73
N ILE A 13 -91.90 -37.49 -141.32
CA ILE A 13 -92.36 -37.32 -139.93
C ILE A 13 -91.52 -38.18 -138.99
N ALA A 14 -91.33 -39.47 -139.31
CA ALA A 14 -90.51 -40.38 -138.51
C ALA A 14 -89.05 -39.91 -138.43
N PHE A 15 -88.48 -39.40 -139.54
CA PHE A 15 -87.15 -38.80 -139.55
C PHE A 15 -87.08 -37.54 -138.67
N SER A 16 -88.10 -36.67 -138.73
CA SER A 16 -88.16 -35.48 -137.88
C SER A 16 -88.32 -35.82 -136.40
N GLN A 17 -89.16 -36.80 -136.05
CA GLN A 17 -89.34 -37.28 -134.69
C GLN A 17 -88.04 -37.88 -134.15
N HIS A 18 -87.42 -38.81 -134.89
CA HIS A 18 -86.14 -39.37 -134.50
C HIS A 18 -85.05 -38.31 -134.34
N ARG A 19 -85.02 -37.29 -135.21
CA ARG A 19 -84.09 -36.16 -135.07
C ARG A 19 -84.37 -35.33 -133.82
N PHE A 20 -85.64 -35.04 -133.50
CA PHE A 20 -86.00 -34.32 -132.27
C PHE A 20 -85.69 -35.14 -131.03
N ASP A 21 -85.96 -36.44 -131.03
CA ASP A 21 -85.63 -37.35 -129.93
C ASP A 21 -84.11 -37.40 -129.72
N VAL A 22 -83.32 -37.49 -130.80
CA VAL A 22 -81.85 -37.45 -130.71
C VAL A 22 -81.35 -36.08 -130.22
N MET A 23 -81.98 -34.97 -130.61
CA MET A 23 -81.61 -33.64 -130.08
C MET A 23 -81.98 -33.50 -128.60
N LEU A 24 -83.13 -34.01 -128.17
CA LEU A 24 -83.55 -34.04 -126.77
C LEU A 24 -82.63 -34.91 -125.91
N ASP A 25 -82.23 -36.07 -126.42
CA ASP A 25 -81.25 -36.94 -125.76
C ASP A 25 -79.88 -36.26 -125.67
N GLN A 26 -79.45 -35.54 -126.73
CA GLN A 26 -78.21 -34.76 -126.71
C GLN A 26 -78.27 -33.61 -125.69
N GLU A 27 -79.33 -32.81 -125.68
CA GLU A 27 -79.53 -31.74 -124.69
C GLU A 27 -79.60 -32.31 -123.27
N GLY A 28 -80.28 -33.44 -123.06
CA GLY A 28 -80.32 -34.15 -121.78
C GLY A 28 -78.94 -34.59 -121.31
N MET A 29 -78.15 -35.19 -122.20
CA MET A 29 -76.76 -35.59 -121.90
C MET A 29 -75.85 -34.38 -121.64
N GLU A 30 -75.99 -33.29 -122.39
CA GLU A 30 -75.25 -32.04 -122.18
C GLU A 30 -75.59 -31.42 -120.82
N HIS A 31 -76.88 -31.35 -120.47
CA HIS A 31 -77.31 -30.87 -119.16
C HIS A 31 -76.85 -31.76 -118.01
N ASP A 32 -76.88 -33.09 -118.16
CA ASP A 32 -76.37 -34.02 -117.15
C ASP A 32 -74.85 -33.87 -116.96
N LEU A 33 -74.10 -33.66 -118.04
CA LEU A 33 -72.67 -33.38 -118.00
C LEU A 33 -72.39 -32.03 -117.30
N GLU A 34 -73.10 -30.97 -117.68
CA GLU A 34 -72.99 -29.65 -117.04
C GLU A 34 -73.34 -29.72 -115.55
N PHE A 35 -74.40 -30.43 -115.18
CA PHE A 35 -74.82 -30.62 -113.80
C PHE A 35 -73.77 -31.39 -113.00
N SER A 36 -73.22 -32.47 -113.57
CA SER A 36 -72.15 -33.27 -112.97
C SER A 36 -70.87 -32.44 -112.78
N GLU A 37 -70.46 -31.66 -113.79
CA GLU A 37 -69.32 -30.77 -113.69
C GLU A 37 -69.53 -29.67 -112.64
N LEU A 38 -70.71 -29.06 -112.62
CA LEU A 38 -71.05 -28.03 -111.65
C LEU A 38 -71.02 -28.62 -110.23
N ASN A 39 -71.60 -29.80 -110.03
CA ASN A 39 -71.61 -30.47 -108.72
C ASN A 39 -70.19 -30.87 -108.29
N ARG A 40 -69.35 -31.35 -109.22
CA ARG A 40 -67.93 -31.62 -108.96
C ARG A 40 -67.18 -30.36 -108.51
N ARG A 41 -67.36 -29.23 -109.22
CA ARG A 41 -66.73 -27.94 -108.85
C ARG A 41 -67.20 -27.46 -107.48
N HIS A 42 -68.50 -27.54 -107.19
CA HIS A 42 -69.05 -27.18 -105.88
C HIS A 42 -68.47 -28.08 -104.76
N GLN A 43 -68.30 -29.37 -105.03
CA GLN A 43 -67.74 -30.30 -104.07
C GLN A 43 -66.25 -30.05 -103.80
N GLU A 44 -65.48 -29.76 -104.85
CA GLU A 44 -64.07 -29.34 -104.74
C GLU A 44 -63.94 -28.03 -103.95
N GLU A 45 -64.80 -27.03 -104.23
CA GLU A 45 -64.84 -25.77 -103.48
C GLU A 45 -65.20 -26.00 -102.01
N LEU A 46 -66.17 -26.88 -101.72
CA LEU A 46 -66.56 -27.21 -100.35
C LEU A 46 -65.42 -27.89 -99.58
N GLU A 47 -64.68 -28.79 -100.22
CA GLU A 47 -63.50 -29.44 -99.62
C GLU A 47 -62.37 -28.44 -99.36
N GLN A 48 -62.09 -27.54 -100.31
CA GLN A 48 -61.11 -26.47 -100.13
C GLN A 48 -61.51 -25.55 -98.97
N GLN A 49 -62.78 -25.15 -98.89
CA GLN A 49 -63.30 -24.33 -97.79
C GLN A 49 -63.13 -25.05 -96.44
N ARG A 50 -63.46 -26.34 -96.36
CA ARG A 50 -63.26 -27.15 -95.13
C ARG A 50 -61.79 -27.23 -94.72
N LEU A 51 -60.87 -27.38 -95.68
CA LEU A 51 -59.44 -27.41 -95.41
C LEU A 51 -58.93 -26.05 -94.87
N ILE A 52 -59.40 -24.95 -95.45
CA ILE A 52 -59.08 -23.59 -94.99
C ILE A 52 -59.64 -23.36 -93.59
N GLU A 53 -60.89 -23.75 -93.33
CA GLU A 53 -61.52 -23.66 -92.02
C GLU A 53 -60.73 -24.45 -90.96
N TYR A 54 -60.32 -25.67 -91.28
CA TYR A 54 -59.50 -26.50 -90.40
C TYR A 54 -58.15 -25.85 -90.08
N ARG A 55 -57.45 -25.31 -91.10
CA ARG A 55 -56.17 -24.60 -90.90
C ARG A 55 -56.36 -23.37 -90.01
N ARG A 56 -57.38 -22.55 -90.27
CA ARG A 56 -57.72 -21.37 -89.46
C ARG A 56 -58.05 -21.74 -88.01
N LYS A 57 -58.81 -22.82 -87.79
CA LYS A 57 -59.09 -23.32 -86.43
C LYS A 57 -57.82 -23.74 -85.70
N LYS A 58 -56.92 -24.47 -86.36
CA LYS A 58 -55.63 -24.87 -85.78
C LYS A 58 -54.75 -23.65 -85.43
N GLU A 59 -54.71 -22.66 -86.32
CA GLU A 59 -54.00 -21.39 -86.07
C GLU A 59 -54.63 -20.64 -84.90
N GLN A 60 -55.96 -20.55 -84.84
CA GLN A 60 -56.70 -19.95 -83.74
C GLN A 60 -56.39 -20.62 -82.39
N ASP A 61 -56.43 -21.96 -82.33
CA ASP A 61 -56.10 -22.70 -81.10
C ASP A 61 -54.65 -22.47 -80.65
N THR A 62 -53.73 -22.37 -81.61
CA THR A 62 -52.32 -22.06 -81.32
C THR A 62 -52.17 -20.64 -80.78
N LEU A 63 -52.87 -19.67 -81.36
CA LEU A 63 -52.88 -18.29 -80.88
C LEU A 63 -53.49 -18.19 -79.48
N ILE A 64 -54.57 -18.90 -79.18
CA ILE A 64 -55.19 -18.91 -77.84
C ILE A 64 -54.22 -19.46 -76.79
N ARG A 65 -53.52 -20.57 -77.08
CA ARG A 65 -52.50 -21.12 -76.15
C ARG A 65 -51.35 -20.14 -75.94
N ASN A 66 -50.88 -19.51 -77.02
CA ASN A 66 -49.81 -18.52 -76.92
C ASN A 66 -50.25 -17.30 -76.10
N LEU A 67 -51.50 -16.83 -76.28
CA LEU A 67 -52.06 -15.75 -75.46
C LEU A 67 -52.12 -16.13 -73.98
N ASP A 68 -52.60 -17.33 -73.62
CA ASP A 68 -52.61 -17.81 -72.23
C ASP A 68 -51.19 -17.88 -71.62
N THR A 69 -50.20 -18.34 -72.40
CA THR A 69 -48.80 -18.32 -71.93
C THR A 69 -48.26 -16.91 -71.71
N LEU A 70 -48.55 -15.98 -72.62
CA LEU A 70 -48.12 -14.59 -72.51
C LEU A 70 -48.82 -13.86 -71.35
N GLU A 71 -50.08 -14.19 -71.07
CA GLU A 71 -50.81 -13.65 -69.91
C GLU A 71 -50.19 -14.13 -68.59
N LYS A 72 -49.86 -15.41 -68.49
CA LYS A 72 -49.16 -15.98 -67.33
C LYS A 72 -47.77 -15.37 -67.13
N ASP A 73 -47.01 -15.20 -68.21
CA ASP A 73 -45.70 -14.54 -68.16
C ASP A 73 -45.84 -13.06 -67.76
N ARG A 74 -46.85 -12.35 -68.28
CA ARG A 74 -47.15 -10.97 -67.89
C ARG A 74 -47.46 -10.87 -66.40
N GLU A 75 -48.24 -11.80 -65.85
CA GLU A 75 -48.55 -11.84 -64.42
C GLU A 75 -47.32 -12.17 -63.56
N ARG A 76 -46.47 -13.11 -64.00
CA ARG A 76 -45.20 -13.42 -63.33
C ARG A 76 -44.29 -12.18 -63.27
N ILE A 77 -44.08 -11.52 -64.40
CA ILE A 77 -43.24 -10.31 -64.48
C ILE A 77 -43.80 -9.18 -63.60
N LYS A 78 -45.13 -9.01 -63.55
CA LYS A 78 -45.75 -8.03 -62.66
C LYS A 78 -45.44 -8.31 -61.18
N LYS A 79 -45.55 -9.56 -60.74
CA LYS A 79 -45.22 -9.95 -59.36
C LYS A 79 -43.74 -9.73 -59.04
N GLU A 80 -42.84 -10.16 -59.93
CA GLU A 80 -41.40 -9.92 -59.80
C GLU A 80 -41.08 -8.41 -59.74
N GLN A 81 -41.80 -7.59 -60.51
CA GLN A 81 -41.65 -6.13 -60.49
C GLN A 81 -42.13 -5.51 -59.17
N GLU A 82 -43.22 -6.02 -58.58
CA GLU A 82 -43.70 -5.57 -57.27
C GLU A 82 -42.74 -5.96 -56.15
N GLU A 83 -42.23 -7.20 -56.15
CA GLU A 83 -41.25 -7.68 -55.19
C GLU A 83 -39.94 -6.89 -55.25
N THR A 84 -39.40 -6.67 -56.45
CA THR A 84 -38.18 -5.86 -56.64
C THR A 84 -38.37 -4.43 -56.17
N ARG A 85 -39.52 -3.79 -56.46
CA ARG A 85 -39.84 -2.45 -55.95
C ARG A 85 -39.92 -2.40 -54.42
N ALA A 86 -40.49 -3.43 -53.79
CA ALA A 86 -40.55 -3.50 -52.33
C ALA A 86 -39.14 -3.62 -51.71
N VAL A 87 -38.28 -4.45 -52.30
CA VAL A 87 -36.88 -4.59 -51.88
C VAL A 87 -36.10 -3.29 -52.08
N GLU A 88 -36.26 -2.61 -53.22
CA GLU A 88 -35.64 -1.31 -53.47
C GLU A 88 -36.06 -0.26 -52.43
N ALA A 89 -37.35 -0.21 -52.07
CA ALA A 89 -37.85 0.71 -51.05
C ALA A 89 -37.26 0.42 -49.66
N ALA A 90 -37.15 -0.86 -49.28
CA ALA A 90 -36.52 -1.27 -48.02
C ALA A 90 -35.04 -0.86 -47.98
N ILE A 91 -34.27 -1.18 -49.01
CA ILE A 91 -32.84 -0.83 -49.10
C ILE A 91 -32.63 0.69 -49.03
N ARG A 92 -33.49 1.48 -49.69
CA ARG A 92 -33.42 2.96 -49.60
C ARG A 92 -33.64 3.45 -48.18
N THR A 93 -34.62 2.90 -47.47
CA THR A 93 -34.92 3.26 -46.08
C THR A 93 -33.74 2.94 -45.16
N ASP A 94 -33.14 1.76 -45.33
CA ASP A 94 -31.95 1.34 -44.58
C ASP A 94 -30.74 2.23 -44.88
N ALA A 95 -30.53 2.57 -46.16
CA ALA A 95 -29.45 3.47 -46.57
C ALA A 95 -29.59 4.86 -45.93
N GLU A 96 -30.80 5.42 -45.89
CA GLU A 96 -31.07 6.69 -45.21
C GLU A 96 -30.84 6.60 -43.69
N SER A 97 -31.21 5.48 -43.07
CA SER A 97 -30.95 5.26 -41.64
C SER A 97 -29.46 5.23 -41.34
N ILE A 98 -28.70 4.44 -42.09
CA ILE A 98 -27.25 4.33 -41.94
C ILE A 98 -26.57 5.68 -42.19
N GLN A 99 -27.05 6.46 -43.17
CA GLN A 99 -26.52 7.80 -43.42
C GLN A 99 -26.74 8.74 -42.22
N ARG A 100 -27.90 8.69 -41.58
CA ARG A 100 -28.18 9.45 -40.35
C ARG A 100 -27.27 9.02 -39.21
N ASP A 101 -27.08 7.73 -39.01
CA ASP A 101 -26.20 7.19 -37.97
C ASP A 101 -24.74 7.61 -38.19
N VAL A 102 -24.25 7.52 -39.42
CA VAL A 102 -22.90 7.97 -39.79
C VAL A 102 -22.73 9.47 -39.54
N ALA A 103 -23.74 10.29 -39.84
CA ALA A 103 -23.70 11.72 -39.53
C ALA A 103 -23.66 11.99 -38.02
N GLY A 104 -24.46 11.26 -37.24
CA GLY A 104 -24.47 11.33 -35.78
C GLY A 104 -23.12 10.95 -35.17
N LEU A 105 -22.54 9.81 -35.59
CA LEU A 105 -21.23 9.35 -35.13
C LEU A 105 -20.11 10.33 -35.50
N LYS A 106 -20.17 10.97 -36.67
CA LYS A 106 -19.22 12.02 -37.06
C LYS A 106 -19.33 13.26 -36.18
N ALA A 107 -20.53 13.66 -35.78
CA ALA A 107 -20.73 14.77 -34.86
C ALA A 107 -20.18 14.45 -33.46
N GLU A 108 -20.54 13.28 -32.93
CA GLU A 108 -20.06 12.82 -31.62
C GLU A 108 -18.53 12.69 -31.58
N ARG A 109 -17.91 12.22 -32.67
CA ARG A 109 -16.45 12.19 -32.80
C ARG A 109 -15.85 13.60 -32.73
N ARG A 110 -16.44 14.60 -33.40
CA ARG A 110 -15.94 15.99 -33.36
C ARG A 110 -16.04 16.57 -31.96
N ASP A 111 -17.12 16.30 -31.24
CA ASP A 111 -17.32 16.77 -29.86
C ASP A 111 -16.29 16.13 -28.91
N ARG A 112 -16.04 14.82 -29.06
CA ARG A 112 -14.97 14.13 -28.32
C ARG A 112 -13.59 14.69 -28.62
N GLU A 113 -13.28 14.97 -29.89
CA GLU A 113 -12.01 15.58 -30.30
C GLU A 113 -11.85 17.00 -29.71
N ALA A 114 -12.93 17.78 -29.63
CA ALA A 114 -12.92 19.08 -28.96
C ALA A 114 -12.64 18.96 -27.46
N LEU A 115 -13.34 18.06 -26.77
CA LEU A 115 -13.11 17.80 -25.35
C LEU A 115 -11.68 17.31 -25.07
N LEU A 116 -11.14 16.44 -25.92
CA LEU A 116 -9.76 15.97 -25.80
C LEU A 116 -8.76 17.12 -25.91
N ARG A 117 -8.94 18.03 -26.88
CA ARG A 117 -8.09 19.23 -27.02
C ARG A 117 -8.13 20.12 -25.77
N ASP A 118 -9.31 20.33 -25.18
CA ASP A 118 -9.45 21.12 -23.95
C ASP A 118 -8.72 20.47 -22.78
N ARG A 119 -8.81 19.13 -22.65
CA ARG A 119 -8.08 18.38 -21.62
C ARG A 119 -6.58 18.41 -21.84
N GLU A 120 -6.11 18.34 -23.08
CA GLU A 120 -4.68 18.49 -23.40
C GLU A 120 -4.14 19.86 -23.01
N LEU A 121 -4.93 20.93 -23.24
CA LEU A 121 -4.60 22.28 -22.80
C LEU A 121 -4.51 22.37 -21.26
N GLU A 122 -5.48 21.79 -20.56
CA GLU A 122 -5.51 21.74 -19.08
C GLU A 122 -4.28 21.00 -18.54
N ILE A 123 -3.93 19.85 -19.13
CA ILE A 123 -2.71 19.11 -18.80
C ILE A 123 -1.46 19.96 -19.06
N GLY A 124 -1.42 20.75 -20.13
CA GLY A 124 -0.35 21.70 -20.42
C GLY A 124 -0.16 22.72 -19.29
N VAL A 125 -1.26 23.31 -18.81
CA VAL A 125 -1.23 24.25 -17.67
C VAL A 125 -0.72 23.58 -16.40
N TYR A 126 -1.19 22.36 -16.09
CA TYR A 126 -0.70 21.62 -14.92
C TYR A 126 0.77 21.26 -15.02
N LYS A 127 1.26 20.87 -16.21
CA LYS A 127 2.70 20.62 -16.44
C LYS A 127 3.53 21.86 -16.13
N GLN A 128 3.07 23.03 -16.55
CA GLN A 128 3.74 24.29 -16.23
C GLN A 128 3.73 24.59 -14.73
N LYS A 129 2.58 24.40 -14.06
CA LYS A 129 2.47 24.56 -12.60
C LYS A 129 3.42 23.62 -11.85
N VAL A 130 3.51 22.35 -12.26
CA VAL A 130 4.44 21.36 -11.68
C VAL A 130 5.89 21.77 -11.91
N SER A 131 6.24 22.25 -13.10
CA SER A 131 7.59 22.77 -13.40
C SER A 131 7.95 23.93 -12.48
N THR A 132 7.04 24.88 -12.30
CA THR A 132 7.22 26.02 -11.39
C THR A 132 7.37 25.57 -9.94
N LEU A 133 6.54 24.64 -9.47
CA LEU A 133 6.64 24.07 -8.12
C LEU A 133 7.97 23.35 -7.90
N LYS A 134 8.48 22.62 -8.90
CA LYS A 134 9.81 22.01 -8.85
C LYS A 134 10.91 23.06 -8.65
N LYS A 135 10.84 24.19 -9.36
CA LYS A 135 11.80 25.30 -9.19
C LYS A 135 11.71 25.88 -7.77
N PHE A 136 10.51 26.13 -7.27
CA PHE A 136 10.31 26.58 -5.88
C PHE A 136 10.89 25.60 -4.87
N LYS A 137 10.66 24.30 -5.05
CA LYS A 137 11.25 23.26 -4.20
C LYS A 137 12.77 23.36 -4.17
N HIS A 138 13.44 23.49 -5.32
CA HIS A 138 14.90 23.62 -5.37
C HIS A 138 15.41 24.84 -4.60
N VAL A 139 14.72 25.98 -4.72
CA VAL A 139 15.06 27.20 -3.97
C VAL A 139 14.87 26.98 -2.46
N LEU A 140 13.78 26.36 -2.05
CA LEU A 140 13.52 26.05 -0.63
C LEU A 140 14.53 25.05 -0.07
N ASP A 141 14.88 24.00 -0.82
CA ASP A 141 15.89 23.01 -0.44
C ASP A 141 17.29 23.65 -0.31
N PHE A 142 17.60 24.65 -1.15
CA PHE A 142 18.83 25.43 -1.01
C PHE A 142 18.80 26.28 0.27
N ARG A 143 17.71 27.02 0.49
CA ARG A 143 17.57 27.89 1.67
C ARG A 143 17.56 27.11 2.99
N LEU A 144 16.94 25.93 3.00
CA LEU A 144 16.96 25.02 4.14
C LEU A 144 18.39 24.54 4.45
N ARG A 145 19.17 24.21 3.41
CA ARG A 145 20.58 23.82 3.56
C ARG A 145 21.43 24.98 4.11
N GLU A 146 21.26 26.19 3.61
CA GLU A 146 21.96 27.37 4.14
C GLU A 146 21.64 27.61 5.61
N VAL A 147 20.36 27.54 5.99
CA VAL A 147 19.93 27.69 7.38
C VAL A 147 20.52 26.58 8.26
N ALA A 148 20.45 25.32 7.83
CA ALA A 148 21.03 24.20 8.56
C ALA A 148 22.55 24.36 8.76
N GLN A 149 23.29 24.76 7.72
CA GLN A 149 24.72 25.04 7.80
C GLN A 149 25.04 26.21 8.74
N SER A 150 24.16 27.20 8.83
CA SER A 150 24.32 28.32 9.77
C SER A 150 24.00 27.95 11.22
N LEU A 151 23.06 27.03 11.45
CA LEU A 151 22.74 26.53 12.80
C LEU A 151 23.81 25.58 13.34
N GLN A 152 24.40 24.72 12.50
CA GLN A 152 25.39 23.73 12.93
C GLN A 152 26.50 24.29 13.84
N PRO A 153 27.23 25.38 13.51
CA PRO A 153 28.28 25.91 14.39
C PRO A 153 27.73 26.48 15.71
N LYS A 154 26.49 26.96 15.71
CA LYS A 154 25.82 27.44 16.93
C LYS A 154 25.47 26.26 17.83
N ASP A 155 24.93 25.19 17.28
CA ASP A 155 24.62 23.97 18.02
C ASP A 155 25.88 23.34 18.60
N GLU A 156 26.96 23.26 17.83
CA GLU A 156 28.27 22.82 18.33
C GLU A 156 28.81 23.74 19.43
N SER A 157 28.64 25.06 19.29
CA SER A 157 29.04 26.01 20.34
C SER A 157 28.23 25.82 21.62
N ILE A 158 26.92 25.59 21.52
CA ILE A 158 26.04 25.32 22.66
C ILE A 158 26.45 24.01 23.35
N GLN A 159 26.75 22.97 22.57
CA GLN A 159 27.25 21.69 23.11
C GLN A 159 28.55 21.88 23.89
N ARG A 160 29.55 22.56 23.31
CA ARG A 160 30.81 22.86 24.00
C ARG A 160 30.60 23.66 25.30
N LEU A 161 29.72 24.66 25.27
CA LEU A 161 29.41 25.45 26.46
C LEU A 161 28.72 24.62 27.55
N ASN A 162 27.83 23.71 27.18
CA ASN A 162 27.19 22.79 28.13
C ASN A 162 28.19 21.80 28.74
N GLU A 163 29.14 21.30 27.95
CA GLU A 163 30.23 20.44 28.45
C GLU A 163 31.09 21.20 29.46
N GLN A 164 31.51 22.43 29.13
CA GLN A 164 32.26 23.30 30.05
C GLN A 164 31.49 23.60 31.33
N LEU A 165 30.18 23.83 31.22
CA LEU A 165 29.32 24.06 32.37
C LEU A 165 29.25 22.82 33.27
N GLY A 166 29.12 21.63 32.69
CA GLY A 166 29.17 20.36 33.44
C GLY A 166 30.51 20.10 34.12
N GLU A 167 31.63 20.43 33.47
CA GLU A 167 32.97 20.34 34.09
C GLU A 167 33.11 21.29 35.29
N LEU A 168 32.63 22.54 35.16
CA LEU A 168 32.64 23.52 36.24
C LEU A 168 31.72 23.10 37.40
N GLU A 169 30.54 22.56 37.10
CA GLU A 169 29.63 22.02 38.12
C GLU A 169 30.30 20.89 38.90
N ALA A 170 30.95 19.94 38.21
CA ALA A 170 31.69 18.85 38.85
C ALA A 170 32.88 19.37 39.70
N GLU A 171 33.60 20.39 39.23
CA GLU A 171 34.66 21.01 40.01
C GLU A 171 34.12 21.68 41.28
N LEU A 172 33.02 22.42 41.17
CA LEU A 172 32.36 23.08 42.30
C LEU A 172 31.87 22.07 43.34
N GLU A 173 31.25 20.97 42.91
CA GLU A 173 30.87 19.88 43.80
C GLU A 173 32.09 19.29 44.53
N GLY A 174 33.19 19.08 43.81
CA GLY A 174 34.45 18.61 44.39
C GLY A 174 35.07 19.62 45.37
N GLN A 175 34.97 20.92 45.11
CA GLN A 175 35.41 21.97 46.03
C GLN A 175 34.53 22.01 47.29
N LEU A 176 33.21 21.95 47.15
CA LEU A 176 32.27 21.89 48.28
C LEU A 176 32.50 20.64 49.14
N GLY A 177 32.79 19.49 48.52
CA GLY A 177 33.18 18.27 49.23
C GLY A 177 34.45 18.45 50.07
N ARG A 178 35.50 19.02 49.47
CA ARG A 178 36.76 19.36 50.17
C ARG A 178 36.54 20.36 51.31
N GLN A 179 35.73 21.38 51.07
CA GLN A 179 35.38 22.37 52.10
C GLN A 179 34.69 21.72 53.29
N ARG A 180 33.66 20.88 53.06
CA ARG A 180 32.97 20.15 54.13
C ARG A 180 33.93 19.26 54.93
N GLN A 181 34.86 18.58 54.26
CA GLN A 181 35.87 17.74 54.91
C GLN A 181 36.83 18.58 55.77
N MET A 182 37.27 19.73 55.26
CA MET A 182 38.15 20.65 55.99
C MET A 182 37.44 21.25 57.20
N GLU A 183 36.17 21.64 57.08
CA GLU A 183 35.34 22.11 58.20
C GLU A 183 35.17 21.04 59.28
N ALA A 184 34.97 19.78 58.89
CA ALA A 184 34.91 18.66 59.83
C ALA A 184 36.24 18.46 60.57
N THR A 185 37.36 18.48 59.83
CA THR A 185 38.71 18.38 60.40
C THR A 185 39.00 19.53 61.36
N LEU A 186 38.62 20.76 60.99
CA LEU A 186 38.81 21.94 61.82
C LEU A 186 38.04 21.80 63.14
N LYS A 187 36.77 21.36 63.07
CA LYS A 187 35.95 21.10 64.27
C LYS A 187 36.58 20.06 65.18
N GLU A 188 37.08 18.96 64.63
CA GLU A 188 37.78 17.92 65.39
C GLU A 188 39.04 18.49 66.08
N LYS A 189 39.86 19.25 65.35
CA LYS A 189 41.06 19.90 65.90
C LYS A 189 40.75 20.93 66.98
N CYS A 190 39.69 21.71 66.82
CA CYS A 190 39.22 22.63 67.85
C CYS A 190 38.79 21.87 69.11
N GLN A 191 38.02 20.77 68.97
CA GLN A 191 37.62 19.93 70.11
C GLN A 191 38.85 19.32 70.82
N GLN A 192 39.82 18.83 70.05
CA GLN A 192 41.08 18.30 70.58
C GLN A 192 41.89 19.38 71.33
N ALA A 193 41.95 20.61 70.81
CA ALA A 193 42.62 21.71 71.48
C ALA A 193 41.95 22.07 72.80
N VAL A 194 40.61 22.11 72.83
CA VAL A 194 39.83 22.36 74.06
C VAL A 194 40.07 21.26 75.10
N SER A 195 40.08 19.98 74.71
CA SER A 195 40.35 18.88 75.65
C SER A 195 41.76 18.92 76.20
N MET A 196 42.78 19.19 75.36
CA MET A 196 44.18 19.32 75.80
C MET A 196 44.39 20.52 76.72
N ALA A 197 43.69 21.64 76.49
CA ALA A 197 43.72 22.80 77.36
C ALA A 197 43.13 22.45 78.75
N ALA A 198 41.97 21.81 78.79
CA ALA A 198 41.34 21.36 80.04
C ALA A 198 42.21 20.35 80.81
N GLU A 199 42.88 19.43 80.10
CA GLU A 199 43.83 18.49 80.69
C GLU A 199 45.08 19.22 81.24
N SER A 200 45.61 20.19 80.51
CA SER A 200 46.74 21.01 80.96
C SER A 200 46.41 21.78 82.23
N ASP A 201 45.22 22.39 82.30
CA ASP A 201 44.75 23.09 83.50
C ASP A 201 44.56 22.14 84.69
N ARG A 202 44.00 20.94 84.44
CA ARG A 202 43.90 19.88 85.46
C ARG A 202 45.28 19.47 85.97
N LEU A 203 46.24 19.22 85.08
CA LEU A 203 47.61 18.87 85.46
C LEU A 203 48.29 19.97 86.25
N ARG A 204 48.14 21.24 85.84
CA ARG A 204 48.63 22.40 86.60
C ARG A 204 48.05 22.45 88.00
N GLU A 205 46.76 22.18 88.17
CA GLU A 205 46.12 22.16 89.48
C GLU A 205 46.62 20.99 90.34
N VAL A 206 46.79 19.80 89.75
CA VAL A 206 47.41 18.65 90.43
C VAL A 206 48.84 19.00 90.86
N THR A 207 49.66 19.61 90.00
CA THR A 207 51.02 20.04 90.34
C THR A 207 51.00 21.05 91.49
N LYS A 208 50.15 22.09 91.43
CA LYS A 208 49.99 23.05 92.54
C LYS A 208 49.60 22.36 93.85
N GLN A 209 48.70 21.38 93.81
CA GLN A 209 48.32 20.59 94.99
C GLN A 209 49.51 19.78 95.52
N ARG A 210 50.27 19.12 94.64
CA ARG A 210 51.48 18.38 95.01
C ARG A 210 52.54 19.30 95.60
N ASP A 211 52.81 20.45 95.00
CA ASP A 211 53.77 21.44 95.48
C ASP A 211 53.37 21.96 96.87
N ARG A 212 52.08 22.23 97.10
CA ARG A 212 51.56 22.57 98.44
C ARG A 212 51.77 21.45 99.44
N SER A 213 51.52 20.20 99.07
CA SER A 213 51.79 19.04 99.94
C SER A 213 53.28 18.92 100.27
N ILE A 214 54.16 19.06 99.28
CA ILE A 214 55.62 19.03 99.47
C ILE A 214 56.06 20.18 100.38
N PHE A 215 55.53 21.39 100.18
CA PHE A 215 55.84 22.54 101.00
C PHE A 215 55.44 22.34 102.47
N ARG A 216 54.23 21.85 102.74
CA ARG A 216 53.79 21.51 104.11
C ARG A 216 54.66 20.44 104.76
N PHE A 217 54.95 19.35 104.03
CA PHE A 217 55.86 18.33 104.51
C PHE A 217 57.24 18.91 104.85
N ARG A 218 57.76 19.82 104.01
CA ARG A 218 59.05 20.48 104.24
C ARG A 218 59.00 21.42 105.46
N GLU A 219 57.92 22.17 105.65
CA GLU A 219 57.72 23.01 106.84
C GLU A 219 57.64 22.17 108.11
N ASP A 220 56.83 21.11 108.13
CA ASP A 220 56.70 20.21 109.28
C ASP A 220 58.02 19.52 109.62
N LEU A 221 58.78 19.11 108.59
CA LEU A 221 60.12 18.55 108.77
C LEU A 221 61.12 19.59 109.29
N HIS A 222 61.05 20.84 108.79
CA HIS A 222 61.90 21.93 109.25
C HIS A 222 61.59 22.33 110.70
N ALA A 223 60.30 22.41 111.06
CA ALA A 223 59.85 22.66 112.43
C ALA A 223 60.37 21.56 113.38
N LEU A 224 60.23 20.28 113.00
CA LEU A 224 60.78 19.15 113.77
C LEU A 224 62.31 19.25 113.93
N ALA A 225 63.03 19.63 112.87
CA ALA A 225 64.49 19.71 112.90
C ALA A 225 65.04 20.94 113.65
N THR A 226 64.26 22.03 113.76
CA THR A 226 64.74 23.33 114.28
C THR A 226 64.20 23.66 115.67
N GLU A 227 62.94 23.32 115.96
CA GLU A 227 62.27 23.69 117.20
C GLU A 227 62.41 22.63 118.30
N GLU A 228 62.58 21.35 117.94
CA GLU A 228 62.80 20.24 118.89
C GLU A 228 64.29 19.93 119.07
N GLN A 229 64.95 20.60 120.02
CA GLN A 229 66.34 20.36 120.40
C GLN A 229 66.56 19.05 121.20
N ASP A 230 65.49 18.43 121.71
CA ASP A 230 65.56 17.14 122.41
C ASP A 230 65.40 15.97 121.43
N THR A 231 66.52 15.32 121.12
CA THR A 231 66.60 14.19 120.17
C THR A 231 65.79 12.97 120.58
N ARG A 232 65.31 12.89 121.83
CA ARG A 232 64.46 11.79 122.32
C ARG A 232 63.01 11.87 121.85
N LEU A 233 62.54 13.04 121.39
CA LEU A 233 61.16 13.28 120.94
C LEU A 233 60.94 13.09 119.43
N TRP A 234 62.02 13.06 118.64
CA TRP A 234 62.00 12.87 117.20
C TRP A 234 61.23 11.63 116.70
N PRO A 235 61.29 10.45 117.37
CA PRO A 235 60.50 9.30 116.94
C PRO A 235 58.98 9.50 117.02
N GLN A 236 58.51 10.45 117.82
CA GLN A 236 57.08 10.82 117.88
C GLN A 236 56.75 11.84 116.79
N GLY A 237 57.60 12.85 116.58
CA GLY A 237 57.47 13.82 115.49
C GLY A 237 57.49 13.19 114.09
N ILE A 238 58.40 12.26 113.83
CA ILE A 238 58.46 11.49 112.57
C ILE A 238 57.19 10.65 112.37
N ARG A 239 56.65 10.05 113.44
CA ARG A 239 55.39 9.30 113.37
C ARG A 239 54.18 10.19 113.07
N LYS A 240 54.19 11.44 113.53
CA LYS A 240 53.18 12.45 113.19
C LYS A 240 53.28 12.84 111.71
N ILE A 241 54.48 13.18 111.23
CA ILE A 241 54.72 13.50 109.82
C ILE A 241 54.35 12.33 108.89
N TYR A 242 54.70 11.09 109.27
CA TYR A 242 54.33 9.89 108.52
C TYR A 242 52.80 9.71 108.42
N ARG A 243 52.08 9.93 109.52
CA ARG A 243 50.61 9.84 109.54
C ARG A 243 49.95 10.93 108.72
N ASP A 244 50.48 12.15 108.80
CA ASP A 244 49.84 13.34 108.22
C ASP A 244 50.11 13.47 106.71
N HIS A 245 51.20 12.88 106.20
CA HIS A 245 51.63 13.04 104.79
C HIS A 245 51.75 11.76 103.96
N VAL A 246 51.67 10.56 104.56
CA VAL A 246 51.76 9.28 103.82
C VAL A 246 50.37 8.63 103.71
N ASP A 247 49.92 8.40 102.48
CA ASP A 247 48.66 7.72 102.16
C ASP A 247 48.92 6.23 101.82
N PRO A 248 48.50 5.26 102.66
CA PRO A 248 48.81 3.84 102.49
C PRO A 248 48.20 3.20 101.22
N GLU A 249 47.09 3.71 100.70
CA GLU A 249 46.37 3.08 99.58
C GLU A 249 47.04 3.27 98.21
N ARG A 250 47.87 4.30 98.05
CA ARG A 250 48.57 4.59 96.77
C ARG A 250 49.73 3.64 96.48
N ILE A 251 50.24 2.93 97.49
CA ILE A 251 51.41 2.06 97.37
C ILE A 251 51.04 0.69 96.75
N SER A 252 49.78 0.26 96.89
CA SER A 252 49.38 -1.12 96.55
C SER A 252 48.86 -1.35 95.12
N LYS A 253 48.61 -0.30 94.31
CA LYS A 253 47.82 -0.43 93.06
C LYS A 253 48.62 -0.58 91.75
N ASP A 254 49.94 -0.54 91.76
CA ASP A 254 50.74 -0.28 90.55
C ASP A 254 51.07 -1.50 89.66
N GLY A 255 50.60 -2.72 89.97
CA GLY A 255 51.16 -3.95 89.37
C GLY A 255 50.40 -4.65 88.23
N GLY A 256 49.06 -4.71 88.22
CA GLY A 256 48.37 -5.78 87.44
C GLY A 256 47.07 -5.44 86.71
N SER A 257 46.39 -4.34 87.02
CA SER A 257 45.02 -4.10 86.53
C SER A 257 44.92 -3.53 85.11
N LEU A 258 45.98 -2.90 84.59
CA LEU A 258 45.93 -2.16 83.32
C LEU A 258 46.06 -3.07 82.08
N ALA A 259 46.81 -4.18 82.17
CA ALA A 259 47.07 -5.07 81.03
C ALA A 259 45.84 -5.88 80.58
N MET A 260 44.98 -6.30 81.52
CA MET A 260 43.75 -7.05 81.21
C MET A 260 42.68 -6.19 80.52
N GLN A 261 42.66 -4.89 80.81
CA GLN A 261 41.68 -3.97 80.21
C GLN A 261 41.99 -3.67 78.73
N GLU A 262 43.27 -3.56 78.37
CA GLU A 262 43.70 -3.32 77.00
C GLU A 262 43.43 -4.53 76.08
N LEU A 263 43.61 -5.75 76.60
CA LEU A 263 43.31 -6.99 75.86
C LEU A 263 41.81 -7.10 75.53
N GLY A 264 40.93 -6.73 76.46
CA GLY A 264 39.48 -6.70 76.23
C GLY A 264 39.06 -5.70 75.15
N ARG A 265 39.72 -4.54 75.09
CA ARG A 265 39.46 -3.51 74.08
C ARG A 265 39.82 -3.97 72.67
N GLN A 266 40.93 -4.70 72.51
CA GLN A 266 41.37 -5.21 71.21
C GLN A 266 40.42 -6.29 70.64
N VAL A 267 39.87 -7.16 71.49
CA VAL A 267 38.88 -8.17 71.07
C VAL A 267 37.61 -7.51 70.53
N GLN A 268 37.13 -6.45 71.18
CA GLN A 268 35.91 -5.75 70.79
C GLN A 268 36.03 -5.06 69.43
N VAL A 269 37.19 -4.44 69.14
CA VAL A 269 37.47 -3.80 67.84
C VAL A 269 37.53 -4.83 66.71
N MET A 270 38.13 -5.99 66.94
CA MET A 270 38.15 -7.06 65.93
C MET A 270 36.75 -7.61 65.64
N GLN A 271 35.90 -7.72 66.65
CA GLN A 271 34.53 -8.19 66.48
C GLN A 271 33.65 -7.19 65.70
N GLN A 272 33.85 -5.89 65.90
CA GLN A 272 33.21 -4.85 65.08
C GLN A 272 33.70 -4.87 63.63
N LYS A 273 34.99 -5.11 63.38
CA LYS A 273 35.52 -5.24 62.02
C LYS A 273 34.93 -6.45 61.30
N ALA A 274 34.88 -7.61 61.96
CA ALA A 274 34.34 -8.83 61.38
C ALA A 274 32.85 -8.70 61.01
N SER A 275 32.03 -8.10 61.89
CA SER A 275 30.61 -7.85 61.62
C SER A 275 30.39 -6.85 60.48
N SER A 276 31.21 -5.79 60.40
CA SER A 276 31.13 -4.83 59.28
C SER A 276 31.47 -5.46 57.92
N LEU A 277 32.43 -6.38 57.88
CA LEU A 277 32.82 -7.10 56.67
C LEU A 277 31.73 -8.07 56.21
N ALA A 278 31.09 -8.77 57.15
CA ALA A 278 29.96 -9.65 56.85
C ALA A 278 28.76 -8.87 56.26
N ALA A 279 28.44 -7.70 56.82
CA ALA A 279 27.37 -6.84 56.31
C ALA A 279 27.66 -6.31 54.90
N LYS A 280 28.90 -5.86 54.64
CA LYS A 280 29.32 -5.39 53.31
C LYS A 280 29.23 -6.49 52.27
N ARG A 281 29.66 -7.71 52.60
CA ARG A 281 29.58 -8.87 51.69
C ARG A 281 28.13 -9.18 51.31
N LYS A 282 27.23 -9.22 52.29
CA LYS A 282 25.81 -9.47 52.04
C LYS A 282 25.19 -8.40 51.13
N HIS A 283 25.50 -7.13 51.39
CA HIS A 283 25.05 -6.03 50.54
C HIS A 283 25.56 -6.17 49.10
N THR A 284 26.84 -6.49 48.90
CA THR A 284 27.39 -6.68 47.55
C THR A 284 26.76 -7.87 46.80
N GLU A 285 26.45 -8.96 47.50
CA GLU A 285 25.77 -10.13 46.92
C GLU A 285 24.32 -9.78 46.50
N GLU A 286 23.59 -9.03 47.32
CA GLU A 286 22.23 -8.55 47.00
C GLU A 286 22.22 -7.61 45.79
N THR A 287 23.13 -6.64 45.73
CA THR A 287 23.22 -5.69 44.61
C THR A 287 23.59 -6.39 43.31
N CYS A 288 24.52 -7.35 43.35
CA CYS A 288 24.89 -8.15 42.18
C CYS A 288 23.71 -9.00 41.69
N ARG A 289 22.95 -9.61 42.60
CA ARG A 289 21.75 -10.38 42.26
C ARG A 289 20.67 -9.52 41.61
N ALA A 290 20.44 -8.32 42.13
CA ALA A 290 19.50 -7.35 41.55
C ALA A 290 19.95 -6.87 40.15
N ASP A 291 21.25 -6.69 39.93
CA ASP A 291 21.80 -6.29 38.63
C ASP A 291 21.67 -7.40 37.58
N ILE A 292 21.92 -8.65 37.97
CA ILE A 292 21.70 -9.82 37.12
C ILE A 292 20.22 -9.94 36.73
N GLY A 293 19.30 -9.72 37.68
CA GLY A 293 17.85 -9.72 37.42
C GLY A 293 17.44 -8.68 36.38
N ARG A 294 17.85 -7.42 36.56
CA ARG A 294 17.57 -6.33 35.59
C ARG A 294 18.12 -6.62 34.20
N LYS A 295 19.34 -7.16 34.12
CA LYS A 295 19.94 -7.55 32.84
C LYS A 295 19.19 -8.69 32.16
N MET A 296 18.70 -9.68 32.92
CA MET A 296 17.86 -10.74 32.35
C MET A 296 16.53 -10.20 31.82
N GLU A 297 15.85 -9.32 32.57
CA GLU A 297 14.59 -8.70 32.13
C GLU A 297 14.77 -7.92 30.84
N GLY A 298 15.77 -7.04 30.77
CA GLY A 298 16.10 -6.31 29.54
C GLY A 298 16.45 -7.24 28.37
N ASN A 299 17.20 -8.32 28.62
CA ASN A 299 17.47 -9.31 27.57
C ASN A 299 16.19 -10.02 27.08
N THR A 300 15.23 -10.31 27.96
CA THR A 300 13.95 -10.90 27.55
C THR A 300 13.10 -9.95 26.72
N GLU A 301 13.11 -8.65 27.02
CA GLU A 301 12.42 -7.62 26.23
C GLU A 301 13.06 -7.44 24.85
N LEU A 302 14.38 -7.35 24.78
CA LEU A 302 15.12 -7.28 23.52
C LEU A 302 14.86 -8.50 22.62
N ILE A 303 14.74 -9.70 23.20
CA ILE A 303 14.39 -10.91 22.44
C ILE A 303 12.96 -10.78 21.86
N ARG A 304 11.99 -10.28 22.63
CA ARG A 304 10.61 -10.07 22.14
C ARG A 304 10.56 -9.04 21.01
N GLU A 305 11.27 -7.93 21.15
CA GLU A 305 11.36 -6.89 20.12
C GLU A 305 12.00 -7.44 18.84
N LEU A 306 13.10 -8.20 18.98
CA LEU A 306 13.81 -8.79 17.85
C LEU A 306 12.95 -9.82 17.10
N ASP A 307 12.15 -10.61 17.81
CA ASP A 307 11.19 -11.53 17.19
C ASP A 307 10.01 -10.79 16.54
N GLY A 308 9.55 -9.68 17.12
CA GLY A 308 8.59 -8.76 16.49
C GLY A 308 9.09 -8.22 15.16
N LEU A 309 10.31 -7.65 15.15
CA LEU A 309 10.96 -7.13 13.95
C LEU A 309 11.20 -8.22 12.88
N ARG A 310 11.53 -9.45 13.30
CA ARG A 310 11.64 -10.60 12.38
C ARG A 310 10.30 -10.95 11.75
N SER A 311 9.20 -10.89 12.50
CA SER A 311 7.85 -11.12 11.98
C SER A 311 7.47 -10.04 10.97
N GLU A 312 7.66 -8.76 11.32
CA GLU A 312 7.39 -7.62 10.43
C GLU A 312 8.18 -7.72 9.13
N LYS A 313 9.49 -8.02 9.20
CA LYS A 313 10.34 -8.27 8.03
C LYS A 313 9.74 -9.34 7.12
N ARG A 314 9.32 -10.48 7.66
CA ARG A 314 8.67 -11.54 6.86
C ARG A 314 7.38 -11.06 6.21
N THR A 315 6.57 -10.25 6.89
CA THR A 315 5.33 -9.71 6.30
C THR A 315 5.61 -8.71 5.17
N LEU A 316 6.60 -7.83 5.34
CA LEU A 316 7.03 -6.87 4.32
C LEU A 316 7.63 -7.58 3.11
N GLU A 317 8.44 -8.62 3.30
CA GLU A 317 8.96 -9.46 2.22
C GLU A 317 7.87 -10.20 1.44
N ARG A 318 6.77 -10.61 2.10
CA ARG A 318 5.59 -11.16 1.40
C ARG A 318 4.88 -10.09 0.59
N ARG A 319 4.61 -8.92 1.18
CA ARG A 319 3.97 -7.79 0.48
C ARG A 319 4.78 -7.32 -0.73
N ALA A 320 6.11 -7.26 -0.60
CA ALA A 320 6.99 -6.89 -1.70
C ALA A 320 6.92 -7.92 -2.84
N ARG A 321 6.88 -9.22 -2.52
CA ARG A 321 6.69 -10.29 -3.51
C ARG A 321 5.33 -10.22 -4.21
N ASP A 322 4.25 -9.97 -3.46
CA ASP A 322 2.90 -9.82 -4.03
C ASP A 322 2.83 -8.61 -4.97
N LEU A 323 3.43 -7.48 -4.57
CA LEU A 323 3.51 -6.29 -5.41
C LEU A 323 4.33 -6.54 -6.67
N ALA A 324 5.48 -7.21 -6.56
CA ALA A 324 6.30 -7.60 -7.72
C ALA A 324 5.52 -8.51 -8.68
N PHE A 325 4.75 -9.47 -8.16
CA PHE A 325 3.89 -10.33 -8.98
C PHE A 325 2.80 -9.53 -9.69
N ARG A 326 2.14 -8.57 -9.01
CA ARG A 326 1.13 -7.69 -9.61
C ARG A 326 1.71 -6.79 -10.69
N VAL A 327 2.92 -6.26 -10.48
CA VAL A 327 3.63 -5.45 -11.49
C VAL A 327 3.95 -6.31 -12.71
N ALA A 328 4.52 -7.51 -12.54
CA ALA A 328 4.79 -8.42 -13.64
C ALA A 328 3.52 -8.82 -14.40
N GLN A 329 2.39 -8.99 -13.72
CA GLN A 329 1.11 -9.29 -14.34
C GLN A 329 0.56 -8.08 -15.12
N ALA A 330 0.73 -6.86 -14.61
CA ALA A 330 0.37 -5.62 -15.29
C ALA A 330 1.25 -5.38 -16.53
N GLU A 331 2.55 -5.65 -16.45
CA GLU A 331 3.47 -5.58 -17.59
C GLU A 331 3.09 -6.59 -18.68
N ARG A 332 2.74 -7.83 -18.32
CA ARG A 332 2.25 -8.83 -19.28
C ARG A 332 0.94 -8.41 -19.95
N ARG A 333 0.00 -7.81 -19.21
CA ARG A 333 -1.24 -7.25 -19.78
C ARG A 333 -0.95 -6.09 -20.72
N ALA A 334 -0.04 -5.18 -20.34
CA ALA A 334 0.35 -4.06 -21.19
C ALA A 334 1.07 -4.50 -22.47
N VAL A 335 1.82 -5.60 -22.44
CA VAL A 335 2.45 -6.19 -23.64
C VAL A 335 1.42 -6.89 -24.52
N ALA A 336 0.43 -7.59 -23.93
CA ALA A 336 -0.67 -8.20 -24.68
C ALA A 336 -1.55 -7.16 -25.40
N ASP A 337 -1.87 -6.04 -24.75
CA ASP A 337 -2.61 -4.93 -25.36
C ASP A 337 -1.82 -4.25 -26.50
N ARG A 338 -0.49 -4.23 -26.44
CA ARG A 338 0.35 -3.71 -27.54
C ARG A 338 0.49 -4.69 -28.70
N GLY A 339 0.37 -6.00 -28.45
CA GLY A 339 0.44 -7.04 -29.49
C GLY A 339 -0.88 -7.24 -30.25
N GLY A 340 -2.03 -6.97 -29.62
CA GLY A 340 -3.36 -7.10 -30.22
C GLY A 340 -3.73 -6.01 -31.24
N GLY A 341 -2.98 -4.91 -31.30
CA GLY A 341 -3.22 -3.80 -32.22
C GLY A 341 -2.56 -3.92 -33.60
N ALA A 342 -1.81 -5.00 -33.87
CA ALA A 342 -1.07 -5.20 -35.13
C ALA A 342 -1.74 -6.21 -36.09
N ALA A 343 -2.93 -6.72 -35.74
CA ALA A 343 -3.71 -7.62 -36.58
C ALA A 343 -5.15 -7.11 -36.72
N ALA A 344 -5.32 -6.03 -37.46
CA ALA A 344 -6.59 -5.63 -38.07
C ALA A 344 -6.29 -4.91 -39.38
#